data_AF-A0AAU6X9Z8-F1
#
_entry.id   AF-A0AAU6X9Z8-F1
#
_cell.length_a   1.000
_cell.length_b   1.000
_cell.length_c   1.000
_cell.angle_alpha   90.00
_cell.angle_beta   90.00
_cell.angle_gamma   90.00
#
_symmetry.space_group_name_H-M   'P 1'
#
loop_
_entity.id
_entity.type
_entity.pdbx_description
1 polymer ?
#
loop_
_entity_poly.entity_id
_entity_poly.type
_entity_poly.pdbx_seq_one_letter_code
_entity_poly.pdbx_strand_id
1 'polypeptide(L)'
;MLATARLQLQHLPAHLTRDSWPGQLTILEEALSHLDALDARWQETRAQLPEGTGPGSAAYVDALDAHHAECWSYLDDWACHGRVVLDIQAAARRAPSRPKRPQLPALTSRRSGHGARGR
;
A
#
# COMPACT_ATOMS: atom_id res chain seq x y z
N MET A 1 2.98 -2.89 0.96
CA MET A 1 2.97 -1.92 -0.17
C MET A 1 1.63 -1.19 -0.31
N LEU A 2 0.47 -1.87 -0.28
CA LEU A 2 -0.83 -1.18 -0.39
C LEU A 2 -1.07 -0.16 0.72
N ALA A 3 -0.82 -0.50 1.99
CA ALA A 3 -0.94 0.45 3.10
C ALA A 3 -0.07 1.71 2.90
N THR A 4 1.11 1.56 2.30
CA THR A 4 1.98 2.69 1.95
C THR A 4 1.37 3.54 0.83
N ALA A 5 0.81 2.92 -0.21
CA ALA A 5 0.12 3.64 -1.29
C ALA A 5 -1.13 4.36 -0.77
N ARG A 6 -1.91 3.73 0.13
CA ARG A 6 -3.05 4.35 0.81
C ARG A 6 -2.63 5.61 1.57
N LEU A 7 -1.56 5.53 2.35
CA LEU A 7 -1.01 6.68 3.09
C LEU A 7 -0.48 7.77 2.14
N GLN A 8 0.22 7.39 1.07
CA GLN A 8 0.71 8.34 0.07
C GLN A 8 -0.45 9.08 -0.59
N LEU A 9 -1.52 8.36 -0.96
CA LEU A 9 -2.71 8.92 -1.57
C LEU A 9 -3.38 9.97 -0.67
N GLN A 10 -3.45 9.72 0.64
CA GLN A 10 -4.01 10.67 1.61
C GLN A 10 -3.23 11.99 1.69
N HIS A 11 -1.94 11.97 1.36
CA HIS A 11 -1.06 13.14 1.45
C HIS A 11 -0.77 13.80 0.10
N LEU A 12 -1.31 13.25 -1.00
CA LEU A 12 -1.09 13.78 -2.33
C LEU A 12 -1.94 15.05 -2.58
N PRO A 13 -1.35 16.10 -3.18
CA PRO A 13 -2.12 17.23 -3.68
C PRO A 13 -3.18 16.77 -4.69
N ALA A 14 -4.38 17.36 -4.65
CA ALA A 14 -5.50 16.97 -5.52
C ALA A 14 -5.15 16.96 -7.02
N HIS A 15 -4.31 17.90 -7.49
CA HIS A 15 -3.88 17.98 -8.90
C HIS A 15 -2.91 16.85 -9.33
N LEU A 16 -2.37 16.08 -8.39
CA LEU A 16 -1.53 14.90 -8.65
C LEU A 16 -2.29 13.59 -8.44
N THR A 17 -3.55 13.66 -8.01
CA THR A 17 -4.41 12.52 -7.71
C THR A 17 -5.38 12.27 -8.85
N ARG A 18 -5.73 10.99 -9.08
CA ARG A 18 -6.84 10.62 -9.96
C ARG A 18 -8.02 10.11 -9.13
N ASP A 19 -9.23 10.46 -9.55
CA ASP A 19 -10.48 10.08 -8.85
C ASP A 19 -10.71 8.57 -8.78
N SER A 20 -10.12 7.80 -9.71
CA SER A 20 -10.22 6.33 -9.72
C SER A 20 -9.35 5.64 -8.67
N TRP A 21 -8.30 6.30 -8.18
CA TRP A 21 -7.28 5.67 -7.33
C TRP A 21 -7.79 5.13 -6.00
N PRO A 22 -8.66 5.84 -5.24
CA PRO A 22 -9.20 5.30 -4.00
C PRO A 22 -9.98 4.00 -4.21
N GLY A 23 -10.83 3.94 -5.24
CA GLY A 23 -11.63 2.75 -5.55
C GLY A 23 -10.75 1.58 -6.01
N GLN A 24 -9.77 1.84 -6.88
CA GLN A 24 -8.81 0.82 -7.32
C GLN A 24 -7.99 0.26 -6.15
N LEU A 25 -7.59 1.09 -5.18
CA LEU A 25 -6.92 0.59 -3.97
C LEU A 25 -7.85 -0.27 -3.10
N THR A 26 -9.13 0.10 -2.97
CA THR A 26 -10.09 -0.70 -2.21
C THR A 26 -10.31 -2.06 -2.85
N ILE A 27 -10.46 -2.14 -4.18
CA ILE A 27 -10.57 -3.42 -4.89
C ILE A 27 -9.33 -4.29 -4.64
N LEU A 28 -8.13 -3.71 -4.70
CA LEU A 28 -6.90 -4.46 -4.43
C LEU A 28 -6.79 -4.93 -2.97
N GLU A 29 -7.24 -4.13 -2.00
CA GLU A 29 -7.28 -4.50 -0.58
C GLU A 29 -8.24 -5.69 -0.36
N GLU A 30 -9.43 -5.64 -0.97
CA GLU A 30 -10.43 -6.70 -0.92
C GLU A 30 -9.95 -7.98 -1.61
N ALA A 31 -9.40 -7.88 -2.83
CA ALA A 31 -8.87 -9.03 -3.57
C ALA A 31 -7.77 -9.77 -2.79
N LEU A 32 -6.85 -9.04 -2.15
CA LEU A 32 -5.83 -9.65 -1.30
C LEU A 32 -6.42 -10.31 -0.05
N SER A 33 -7.38 -9.65 0.60
CA SER A 33 -8.08 -10.26 1.75
C SER A 33 -8.81 -11.55 1.37
N HIS A 34 -9.40 -11.61 0.18
CA HIS A 34 -10.06 -12.80 -0.32
C HIS A 34 -9.06 -13.90 -0.66
N LEU A 35 -7.93 -13.58 -1.29
CA LEU A 35 -6.87 -14.54 -1.58
C LEU A 35 -6.28 -15.15 -0.29
N ASP A 36 -6.05 -14.34 0.74
CA ASP A 36 -5.58 -14.84 2.06
C ASP A 36 -6.60 -15.79 2.69
N ALA A 37 -7.90 -15.47 2.60
CA ALA A 37 -8.96 -16.34 3.09
C ALA A 37 -9.06 -17.66 2.29
N LEU A 38 -8.86 -17.60 0.97
CA LEU A 38 -8.85 -18.77 0.10
C LEU A 38 -7.65 -19.68 0.37
N ASP A 39 -6.47 -19.12 0.67
CA ASP A 39 -5.31 -19.92 1.07
C ASP A 39 -5.56 -20.65 2.40
N ALA A 40 -6.14 -19.96 3.39
CA ALA A 40 -6.53 -20.60 4.65
C ALA A 40 -7.52 -21.76 4.42
N ARG A 41 -8.57 -21.51 3.61
CA ARG A 41 -9.55 -22.52 3.22
C ARG A 41 -8.91 -23.68 2.45
N TRP A 42 -7.90 -23.42 1.64
CA TRP A 42 -7.17 -24.46 0.93
C TRP A 42 -6.39 -25.37 1.87
N GLN A 43 -5.73 -24.82 2.90
CA GLN A 43 -5.05 -25.64 3.90
C GLN A 43 -6.03 -26.54 4.65
N GLU A 44 -7.21 -26.03 5.01
CA GLU A 44 -8.28 -26.83 5.63
C GLU A 44 -8.79 -27.92 4.70
N THR A 45 -9.05 -27.59 3.43
CA THR A 45 -9.53 -28.53 2.41
C THR A 45 -8.54 -29.68 2.24
N ARG A 46 -7.24 -29.36 2.14
CA ARG A 46 -6.17 -30.37 2.04
C ARG A 46 -6.08 -31.26 3.27
N ALA A 47 -6.27 -30.71 4.46
CA ALA A 47 -6.22 -31.48 5.71
C ALA A 47 -7.41 -32.45 5.85
N GLN A 48 -8.51 -32.20 5.14
CA GLN A 48 -9.70 -33.05 5.13
C GLN A 48 -9.69 -34.11 4.02
N LEU A 49 -8.71 -34.08 3.12
CA LEU A 49 -8.60 -35.09 2.07
C LEU A 49 -8.31 -36.48 2.68
N PRO A 50 -8.84 -37.55 2.07
CA PRO A 50 -8.60 -38.91 2.56
C PRO A 50 -7.10 -39.24 2.60
N GLU A 51 -6.68 -40.06 3.56
CA GLU A 51 -5.29 -40.53 3.65
C GLU A 51 -4.83 -41.16 2.32
N GLY A 52 -3.61 -40.82 1.89
CA GLY A 52 -3.08 -41.23 0.59
C GLY A 52 -3.49 -40.37 -0.61
N THR A 53 -4.40 -39.41 -0.42
CA THR A 53 -4.77 -38.41 -1.43
C THR A 53 -3.71 -37.31 -1.46
N GLY A 54 -2.74 -37.44 -2.36
CA GLY A 54 -1.65 -36.50 -2.55
C GLY A 54 -1.69 -35.78 -3.90
N PRO A 55 -0.70 -34.90 -4.15
CA PRO A 55 -0.49 -34.31 -5.47
C PRO A 55 -0.51 -35.38 -6.58
N GLY A 56 -1.30 -35.15 -7.62
CA GLY A 56 -1.47 -36.08 -8.75
C GLY A 56 -2.61 -37.10 -8.58
N SER A 57 -3.22 -37.22 -7.42
CA SER A 57 -4.48 -37.96 -7.26
C SER A 57 -5.66 -37.15 -7.81
N ALA A 58 -6.67 -37.83 -8.36
CA ALA A 58 -7.84 -37.17 -8.94
C ALA A 58 -8.54 -36.25 -7.93
N ALA A 59 -8.83 -36.73 -6.71
CA ALA A 59 -9.50 -35.93 -5.69
C ALA A 59 -8.67 -34.70 -5.25
N TYR A 60 -7.34 -34.77 -5.27
CA TYR A 60 -6.49 -33.60 -5.01
C TYR A 60 -6.56 -32.60 -6.16
N VAL A 61 -6.49 -33.08 -7.41
CA VAL A 61 -6.55 -32.23 -8.62
C VAL A 61 -7.90 -31.54 -8.72
N ASP A 62 -9.00 -32.26 -8.50
CA ASP A 62 -10.36 -31.69 -8.53
C ASP A 62 -10.52 -30.59 -7.47
N ALA A 63 -10.04 -30.82 -6.25
CA ALA A 63 -10.08 -29.83 -5.19
C ALA A 63 -9.20 -28.60 -5.50
N LEU A 64 -8.03 -28.82 -6.12
CA LEU A 64 -7.12 -27.76 -6.53
C LEU A 64 -7.72 -26.93 -7.67
N ASP A 65 -8.36 -27.56 -8.65
CA ASP A 65 -9.01 -26.88 -9.77
C ASP A 65 -10.15 -25.98 -9.29
N ALA A 66 -10.97 -26.46 -8.34
CA ALA A 66 -11.99 -25.65 -7.70
C ALA A 66 -11.40 -24.45 -6.96
N HIS A 67 -10.33 -24.66 -6.18
CA HIS A 67 -9.63 -23.57 -5.49
C HIS A 67 -9.05 -22.54 -6.47
N HIS A 68 -8.40 -22.98 -7.55
CA HIS A 68 -7.87 -22.10 -8.58
C HIS A 68 -8.97 -21.31 -9.30
N ALA A 69 -10.10 -21.95 -9.61
CA ALA A 69 -11.25 -21.28 -10.21
C ALA A 69 -11.75 -20.11 -9.35
N GLU A 70 -11.81 -20.27 -8.03
CA GLU A 70 -12.16 -19.19 -7.11
C GLU A 70 -11.07 -18.09 -7.05
N CYS A 71 -9.80 -18.47 -6.99
CA CYS A 71 -8.66 -17.53 -6.96
C CYS A 71 -8.53 -16.68 -8.22
N TRP A 72 -8.91 -17.21 -9.39
CA TRP A 72 -8.71 -16.54 -10.69
C TRP A 72 -9.32 -15.14 -10.74
N SER A 73 -10.53 -14.96 -10.20
CA SER A 73 -11.22 -13.66 -10.21
C SER A 73 -10.44 -12.58 -9.46
N TYR A 74 -9.95 -12.88 -8.25
CA TYR A 74 -9.19 -11.93 -7.44
C TYR A 74 -7.78 -11.68 -7.98
N LEU A 75 -7.18 -12.68 -8.63
CA LEU A 75 -5.91 -12.50 -9.34
C LEU A 75 -6.08 -11.59 -10.56
N ASP A 76 -7.21 -11.67 -11.26
CA ASP A 76 -7.55 -10.79 -12.37
C ASP A 76 -7.76 -9.34 -11.89
N ASP A 77 -8.48 -9.14 -10.78
CA ASP A 77 -8.60 -7.82 -10.13
C ASP A 77 -7.23 -7.23 -9.79
N TRP A 78 -6.33 -8.06 -9.25
CA TRP A 78 -4.96 -7.65 -8.96
C TRP A 78 -4.19 -7.25 -10.22
N ALA A 79 -4.31 -8.04 -11.29
CA ALA A 79 -3.66 -7.76 -12.57
C ALA A 79 -4.20 -6.47 -13.21
N CYS A 80 -5.51 -6.25 -13.14
CA CYS A 80 -6.19 -5.08 -13.69
C CYS A 80 -5.86 -3.78 -12.94
N HIS A 81 -5.74 -3.83 -11.61
CA HIS A 81 -5.63 -2.63 -10.78
C HIS A 81 -4.25 -2.42 -10.16
N GLY A 82 -3.37 -3.43 -10.12
CA GLY A 82 -2.09 -3.39 -9.40
C GLY A 82 -1.16 -2.24 -9.82
N ARG A 83 -1.29 -1.75 -11.05
CA ARG A 83 -0.52 -0.59 -11.53
C ARG A 83 -0.74 0.67 -10.70
N VAL A 84 -1.92 0.83 -10.08
CA VAL A 84 -2.27 2.01 -9.29
C VAL A 84 -1.28 2.25 -8.14
N VAL A 85 -0.74 1.19 -7.55
CA VAL A 85 0.24 1.27 -6.45
C VAL A 85 1.52 1.97 -6.93
N LEU A 86 1.97 1.65 -8.14
CA LEU A 86 3.16 2.26 -8.74
C LEU A 86 2.90 3.70 -9.16
N ASP A 87 1.72 3.99 -9.69
CA ASP A 87 1.35 5.33 -10.14
C ASP A 87 1.22 6.30 -8.96
N ILE A 88 0.62 5.86 -7.84
CA ILE A 88 0.56 6.62 -6.58
C ILE A 88 1.98 6.86 -6.06
N GLN A 89 2.83 5.83 -6.04
CA GLN A 89 4.21 5.99 -5.59
C GLN A 89 4.99 6.98 -6.47
N ALA A 90 4.78 6.94 -7.79
CA ALA A 90 5.42 7.87 -8.72
C ALA A 90 4.93 9.31 -8.50
N ALA A 91 3.62 9.50 -8.29
CA ALA A 91 3.05 10.80 -7.95
C ALA A 91 3.58 11.33 -6.62
N ALA A 92 3.69 10.48 -5.59
CA ALA A 92 4.23 10.85 -4.29
C ALA A 92 5.70 11.31 -4.37
N ARG A 93 6.49 10.72 -5.27
CA ARG A 93 7.88 11.16 -5.53
C ARG A 93 7.97 12.48 -6.28
N ARG A 94 6.96 12.80 -7.10
CA ARG A 94 6.89 14.06 -7.87
C ARG A 94 6.30 15.20 -7.04
N ALA A 95 5.51 14.88 -6.02
CA ALA A 95 4.97 15.88 -5.12
C ALA A 95 6.12 16.69 -4.49
N PRO A 96 6.06 18.03 -4.52
CA PRO A 96 7.12 18.85 -3.98
C PRO A 96 7.32 18.50 -2.51
N SER A 97 8.57 18.17 -2.13
CA SER A 97 8.98 18.06 -0.74
C SER A 97 8.53 19.31 -0.02
N ARG A 98 7.66 19.15 1.00
CA ARG A 98 7.17 20.24 1.87
C ARG A 98 8.25 21.31 2.03
N PRO A 99 8.00 22.59 1.66
CA PRO A 99 9.06 23.59 1.72
C PRO A 99 9.63 23.63 3.14
N LYS A 100 10.96 23.50 3.23
CA LYS A 100 11.72 23.63 4.47
C LYS A 100 11.27 24.94 5.12
N ARG A 101 10.72 24.85 6.34
CA ARG A 101 10.23 25.99 7.13
C ARG A 101 11.19 27.18 6.95
N PRO A 102 10.74 28.39 6.61
CA PRO A 102 11.64 29.53 6.49
C PRO A 102 12.45 29.64 7.78
N GLN A 103 13.79 29.61 7.66
CA GLN A 103 14.63 29.97 8.78
C GLN A 103 14.38 31.46 9.02
N LEU A 104 13.56 31.78 10.02
CA LEU A 104 13.40 33.14 10.50
C LEU A 104 14.81 33.67 10.83
N PRO A 105 15.20 34.85 10.30
CA PRO A 105 16.51 35.39 10.60
C PRO A 105 16.67 35.54 12.11
N ALA A 106 17.80 35.03 12.64
CA ALA A 106 18.12 35.15 14.05
C ALA A 106 18.06 36.63 14.43
N LEU A 107 17.18 36.97 15.38
CA LEU A 107 17.19 38.27 16.02
C LEU A 107 18.57 38.44 16.65
N THR A 108 19.43 39.25 16.02
CA THR A 108 20.72 39.61 16.58
C THR A 108 20.45 40.26 17.92
N SER A 109 20.77 39.54 19.00
CA SER A 109 20.80 40.10 20.34
C SER A 109 21.74 41.30 20.30
N ARG A 110 21.18 42.52 20.35
CA ARG A 110 21.96 43.74 20.52
C ARG A 110 22.58 43.63 21.91
N ARG A 111 23.82 43.16 21.95
CA ARG A 111 24.73 43.28 23.08
C ARG A 111 24.90 44.78 23.33
N SER A 112 24.15 45.30 24.30
CA SER A 112 24.31 46.67 24.78
C SER A 112 25.64 46.75 25.51
N GLY A 113 26.69 47.05 24.75
CA GLY A 113 27.98 47.46 25.26
C GLY A 113 28.04 48.97 25.26
N HIS A 114 27.77 49.60 26.40
CA HIS A 114 28.23 50.96 26.66
C HIS A 114 28.84 51.03 28.05
N GLY A 115 30.16 50.87 28.08
CA GLY A 115 31.00 51.41 29.12
C GLY A 115 31.59 52.75 28.65
N ALA A 116 31.64 53.73 29.55
CA ALA A 116 32.66 54.80 29.68
C ALA A 116 32.13 55.80 30.72
N ARG A 117 32.67 55.82 31.95
CA ARG A 117 33.84 56.59 32.45
C ARG A 117 33.52 58.05 32.88
N GLY A 118 33.79 58.31 34.17
CA GLY A 118 34.51 59.50 34.64
C GLY A 118 33.71 60.68 35.19
N ARG A 119 33.74 60.88 36.52
CA ARG A 119 34.60 61.83 37.25
C ARG A 119 34.51 61.55 38.74
#